data_AF-A0A3C1UMA1-F1
#
_entry.id   AF-A0A3C1UMA1-F1
#
_cell.length_a   1.000
_cell.length_b   1.000
_cell.length_c   1.000
_cell.angle_alpha   90.00
_cell.angle_beta   90.00
_cell.angle_gamma   90.00
#
_symmetry.space_group_name_H-M   'P 1'
#
loop_
_entity.id
_entity.type
_entity.pdbx_description
1 polymer ?
#
loop_
_entity_poly.entity_id
_entity_poly.type
_entity_poly.pdbx_seq_one_letter_code
_entity_poly.pdbx_strand_id
1 'polypeptide(L)' 'MAIKNYKPTSPGRRNMSGFVFDEITTSTPEKSLLAPIKKKGGRNNMGRITVRHRG' A
#
# COMPACT_ATOMS: atom_id res chain seq x y z
N MET A 1 -8.76 -9.95 -10.83
CA MET A 1 -7.82 -10.26 -9.71
C MET A 1 -8.37 -11.30 -8.76
N ALA A 2 -7.71 -12.47 -8.67
CA ALA A 2 -8.04 -13.51 -7.69
C ALA A 2 -7.44 -13.22 -6.30
N ILE A 3 -7.97 -13.85 -5.25
CA ILE A 3 -7.45 -13.76 -3.88
C ILE A 3 -6.53 -14.95 -3.60
N LYS A 4 -5.31 -14.68 -3.12
CA LYS A 4 -4.35 -15.67 -2.64
C LYS A 4 -4.47 -15.81 -1.13
N ASN A 5 -4.90 -16.98 -0.66
CA ASN A 5 -4.84 -17.32 0.75
C ASN A 5 -3.45 -17.90 1.07
N TYR A 6 -2.77 -17.35 2.08
CA TYR A 6 -1.44 -17.81 2.45
C TYR A 6 -1.50 -19.03 3.38
N LYS A 7 -0.51 -19.93 3.27
CA LYS A 7 -0.36 -21.02 4.24
C LYS A 7 -0.05 -20.43 5.64
N PRO A 8 -0.63 -20.97 6.71
CA PRO A 8 -0.45 -20.45 8.08
C PRO A 8 0.91 -20.87 8.67
N THR A 9 2.01 -20.40 8.08
CA THR A 9 3.39 -20.74 8.53
C THR A 9 3.84 -19.94 9.76
N SER A 10 3.10 -18.89 10.14
CA SER A 10 3.31 -18.10 11.36
C SER A 10 1.97 -17.55 11.86
N PRO A 11 1.85 -17.13 13.14
CA PRO A 11 0.60 -16.60 13.69
C PRO A 11 0.05 -15.41 12.90
N GLY A 12 0.92 -14.48 12.49
CA GLY A 12 0.54 -13.31 11.70
C GLY A 12 0.06 -13.64 10.28
N ARG A 13 0.45 -14.79 9.72
CA ARG A 13 0.01 -15.23 8.38
C ARG A 13 -1.26 -16.05 8.39
N ARG A 14 -1.80 -16.44 9.55
CA ARG A 14 -2.87 -17.45 9.65
C ARG A 14 -4.15 -17.07 8.89
N ASN A 15 -4.56 -15.80 8.98
CA ASN A 15 -5.74 -15.27 8.30
C ASN A 15 -5.34 -14.25 7.21
N MET A 16 -4.08 -14.26 6.79
CA MET A 16 -3.59 -13.32 5.79
C MET A 16 -4.03 -13.78 4.40
N SER A 17 -4.58 -12.85 3.63
CA SER A 17 -4.84 -12.99 2.21
C SER A 17 -4.12 -11.88 1.45
N GLY A 18 -3.85 -12.12 0.17
CA GLY A 18 -3.25 -11.15 -0.74
C GLY A 18 -3.94 -11.20 -2.09
N PHE A 19 -3.56 -10.30 -2.98
CA PHE A 19 -4.04 -10.31 -4.35
C PHE A 19 -3.13 -11.15 -5.24
N VAL A 20 -3.71 -11.82 -6.22
CA VAL A 20 -2.97 -12.39 -7.34
C VAL A 20 -2.88 -11.31 -8.43
N PHE A 21 -1.65 -11.02 -8.86
CA PHE A 21 -1.33 -9.91 -9.78
C PHE A 21 -1.24 -10.36 -11.25
N ASP A 22 -2.02 -11.35 -11.67
CA ASP A 22 -1.93 -11.94 -13.02
C ASP A 22 -2.18 -10.94 -14.16
N GLU A 23 -2.96 -9.90 -13.89
CA GLU A 23 -3.27 -8.83 -14.84
C GLU A 23 -2.17 -7.75 -14.93
N ILE A 24 -1.24 -7.72 -13.97
CA ILE A 24 -0.15 -6.73 -13.95
C ILE A 24 0.96 -7.20 -14.88
N THR A 25 1.07 -6.57 -16.03
CA THR A 25 2.03 -6.94 -17.08
C THR A 25 3.46 -6.46 -16.80
N THR A 26 3.62 -5.37 -16.05
CA THR A 26 4.93 -4.79 -15.72
C THR A 26 4.96 -4.27 -14.29
N SER A 27 6.13 -4.38 -13.65
CA SER A 27 6.36 -3.92 -12.28
C SER A 27 6.97 -2.51 -12.19
N THR A 28 7.48 -1.99 -13.31
CA THR A 28 8.11 -0.66 -13.39
C THR A 28 7.18 0.34 -14.06
N PRO A 29 6.86 1.47 -13.43
CA PRO A 29 6.05 2.52 -14.05
C PRO A 29 6.86 3.33 -15.06
N GLU A 30 6.14 3.98 -15.99
CA GLU A 30 6.73 4.88 -16.98
C GLU A 30 7.30 6.14 -16.33
N LYS A 31 8.62 6.36 -16.46
CA LYS A 31 9.36 7.38 -15.67
C LYS A 31 8.89 8.80 -15.97
N SER A 32 8.53 9.09 -17.21
CA SER A 32 8.07 10.42 -17.65
C SER A 32 6.74 10.85 -17.02
N LEU A 33 5.93 9.89 -16.57
CA LEU A 33 4.62 10.15 -15.97
C LEU A 33 4.64 10.20 -14.43
N LEU A 34 5.82 10.07 -13.81
CA LEU A 34 5.96 10.07 -12.36
C LEU A 34 6.07 11.48 -11.79
N ALA A 35 5.46 11.70 -10.62
CA ALA A 35 5.63 12.89 -9.81
C ALA A 35 5.88 12.52 -8.34
N PRO A 36 6.67 13.29 -7.58
CA PRO A 36 6.91 13.01 -6.17
C PRO A 36 5.65 13.30 -5.34
N ILE A 37 5.21 12.31 -4.56
CA ILE A 37 4.10 12.45 -3.62
C ILE A 37 4.66 12.69 -2.21
N LYS A 38 4.52 13.91 -1.69
CA LYS A 38 4.94 14.26 -0.33
C LYS A 38 3.97 13.67 0.70
N LYS A 39 4.49 12.88 1.66
CA LYS A 39 3.70 12.36 2.78
C LYS A 39 3.36 13.50 3.75
N LYS A 40 2.07 13.62 4.10
CA LYS A 40 1.57 14.66 5.02
C LYS A 40 1.51 14.21 6.48
N GLY A 41 1.59 12.90 6.76
CA GLY A 41 1.53 12.36 8.12
C GLY A 41 0.28 12.76 8.92
N GLY A 42 -0.85 13.02 8.24
CA GLY A 42 -2.09 13.50 8.87
C GLY A 42 -2.07 14.97 9.32
N ARG A 43 -1.04 15.74 8.97
CA ARG A 43 -0.88 17.15 9.35
C ARG A 43 -1.36 18.11 8.25
N ASN A 44 -1.88 19.26 8.65
CA ASN A 44 -2.20 20.37 7.74
C ASN A 44 -1.00 21.32 7.55
N ASN A 45 -1.20 22.40 6.80
CA ASN A 45 -0.21 23.46 6.54
C ASN A 45 0.25 24.23 7.80
N MET A 46 -0.50 24.21 8.90
CA MET A 46 -0.06 24.74 10.20
C MET A 46 0.68 23.71 11.06
N GLY A 47 0.95 22.50 10.53
CA GLY A 47 1.61 21.42 11.26
C GLY A 47 0.72 20.70 12.29
N ARG A 48 -0.57 21.06 12.39
CA ARG A 48 -1.50 20.44 13.33
C ARG A 48 -2.02 19.11 12.81
N ILE A 49 -2.18 18.13 13.69
CA ILE A 49 -2.83 16.86 13.37
C ILE A 49 -4.30 17.15 13.08
N THR A 50 -4.71 16.88 11.84
CA THR A 50 -6.12 17.00 11.40
C THR A 50 -6.74 15.63 11.12
N VAL A 51 -5.91 14.63 10.81
CA VAL A 51 -6.33 13.24 10.66
C VAL A 51 -5.46 12.36 11.55
N ARG A 52 -6.09 11.63 12.48
CA ARG A 52 -5.41 10.69 13.39
C ARG A 52 -5.07 9.37 12.70
N HIS A 53 -4.18 8.59 13.32
CA HIS A 53 -3.74 7.27 12.84
C HIS A 53 -3.18 7.26 11.40
N ARG A 54 -2.61 8.40 10.96
CA ARG A 54 -1.90 8.56 9.68
C ARG A 54 -0.43 8.84 9.97
N GLY A 55 0.45 8.11 9.30
CA GLY A 55 1.92 8.25 9.35
C GLY A 55 2.50 7.94 7.99
#